data_AF-A0A1N7B6T5-F1
#
_entry.id   AF-A0A1N7B6T5-F1
#
_cell.length_a   1.000
_cell.length_b   1.000
_cell.length_c   1.000
_cell.angle_alpha   90.00
_cell.angle_beta   90.00
_cell.angle_gamma   90.00
#
_symmetry.space_group_name_H-M   'P 1'
#
loop_
_entity.id
_entity.type
_entity.pdbx_description
1 polymer ?
#
loop_
_entity_poly.entity_id
_entity_poly.type
_entity_poly.pdbx_seq_one_letter_code
_entity_poly.pdbx_strand_id
1 'polypeptide(L)'
;MSVPHCQGFLEALAMLNGEASDLCASYELSRLPDAPDMETALGLRVEDYALHVIEPARDLPAPLWQIKLAPCGRAQLEQVCQRWFFSSRHMQAAPPARFRAQLVAAFLASLDEALGGFSPYAVTMTPPSGFWYAIHWDEIAFELGDERYLLHFSHSD
;
A
#
# COMPACT_ATOMS: atom_id res chain seq x y z
N MET A 1 -5.76 -11.85 -14.63
CA MET A 1 -5.09 -12.35 -13.40
C MET A 1 -5.89 -11.90 -12.19
N SER A 2 -5.68 -12.48 -11.00
CA SER A 2 -6.51 -12.23 -9.81
C SER A 2 -5.76 -11.45 -8.73
N VAL A 3 -6.48 -10.90 -7.74
CA VAL A 3 -5.90 -10.23 -6.57
C VAL A 3 -4.81 -11.09 -5.87
N PRO A 4 -5.02 -12.41 -5.62
CA PRO A 4 -3.96 -13.28 -5.10
C PRO A 4 -2.67 -13.32 -5.93
N HIS A 5 -2.76 -13.19 -7.26
CA HIS A 5 -1.56 -13.13 -8.10
C HIS A 5 -0.78 -11.84 -7.85
N CYS A 6 -1.47 -10.70 -7.76
CA CYS A 6 -0.85 -9.43 -7.43
C CYS A 6 -0.21 -9.47 -6.04
N GLN A 7 -0.90 -10.07 -5.06
CA GLN A 7 -0.36 -10.27 -3.71
C GLN A 7 0.92 -11.10 -3.72
N GLY A 8 0.96 -12.23 -4.44
CA GLY A 8 2.18 -13.04 -4.55
C GLY A 8 3.35 -12.29 -5.21
N PHE A 9 3.07 -11.38 -6.15
CA PHE A 9 4.08 -10.48 -6.73
C PHE A 9 4.66 -9.55 -5.65
N LEU A 10 3.79 -8.93 -4.85
CA LEU A 10 4.15 -8.02 -3.77
C LEU A 10 4.97 -8.72 -2.68
N GLU A 11 4.58 -9.92 -2.29
CA GLU A 11 5.31 -10.75 -1.30
C GLU A 11 6.75 -11.03 -1.76
N ALA A 12 6.93 -11.44 -3.02
CA ALA A 12 8.25 -11.68 -3.58
C ALA A 12 9.12 -10.41 -3.57
N LEU A 13 8.53 -9.25 -3.89
CA LEU A 13 9.26 -7.98 -3.85
C LEU A 13 9.58 -7.51 -2.44
N ALA A 14 8.68 -7.73 -1.48
CA ALA A 14 8.92 -7.42 -0.08
C ALA A 14 10.09 -8.26 0.47
N MET A 15 10.11 -9.57 0.17
CA MET A 15 11.23 -10.45 0.49
C MET A 15 12.56 -9.95 -0.09
N LEU A 16 12.60 -9.61 -1.38
CA LEU A 16 13.79 -9.09 -2.03
C LEU A 16 14.26 -7.75 -1.45
N ASN A 17 13.33 -6.90 -1.02
CA ASN A 17 13.68 -5.65 -0.34
C ASN A 17 14.19 -5.88 1.09
N GLY A 18 13.76 -6.95 1.77
CA GLY A 18 14.20 -7.31 3.13
C GLY A 18 15.48 -8.16 3.21
N GLU A 19 15.84 -8.94 2.18
CA GLU A 19 16.91 -9.97 2.26
C GLU A 19 18.31 -9.43 2.61
N ALA A 20 18.60 -8.17 2.28
CA ALA A 20 19.90 -7.53 2.56
C ALA A 20 19.76 -6.07 3.00
N SER A 21 18.69 -5.78 3.73
CA SER A 21 18.38 -4.45 4.25
C SER A 21 18.02 -4.56 5.72
N ASP A 22 18.37 -3.55 6.52
CA ASP A 22 17.82 -3.38 7.87
C ASP A 22 16.33 -2.99 7.83
N LEU A 23 15.74 -2.93 6.63
CA LEU A 23 14.35 -2.55 6.41
C LEU A 23 13.46 -3.77 6.47
N CYS A 24 12.46 -3.74 7.34
CA CYS A 24 11.37 -4.71 7.33
C CYS A 24 10.29 -4.25 6.34
N ALA A 25 10.39 -4.64 5.06
CA ALA A 25 9.42 -4.28 4.03
C ALA A 25 8.17 -5.18 4.09
N SER A 26 6.99 -4.57 4.04
CA SER A 26 5.69 -5.26 3.97
C SER A 26 4.82 -4.64 2.88
N TYR A 27 4.48 -5.43 1.86
CA TYR A 27 3.67 -5.01 0.72
C TYR A 27 2.41 -5.89 0.62
N GLU A 28 1.25 -5.26 0.53
CA GLU A 28 -0.03 -5.96 0.62
C GLU A 28 -1.05 -5.37 -0.36
N LEU A 29 -1.80 -6.23 -1.03
CA LEU A 29 -3.04 -5.90 -1.72
C LEU A 29 -4.18 -6.70 -1.08
N SER A 30 -5.00 -6.04 -0.28
CA SER A 30 -6.10 -6.68 0.45
C SER A 30 -7.44 -6.01 0.20
N ARG A 31 -8.51 -6.79 0.42
CA ARG A 31 -9.88 -6.28 0.36
C ARG A 31 -10.17 -5.50 1.64
N LEU A 32 -10.73 -4.30 1.50
CA LEU A 32 -11.18 -3.51 2.64
C LEU A 32 -12.51 -4.04 3.20
N PRO A 33 -12.81 -3.80 4.50
CA PRO A 33 -14.10 -4.16 5.08
C PRO A 33 -15.28 -3.61 4.29
N ASP A 34 -16.39 -4.35 4.27
CA ASP A 34 -17.63 -3.86 3.66
C ASP A 34 -18.13 -2.62 4.43
N ALA A 35 -18.36 -1.53 3.70
CA ALA A 35 -18.79 -0.25 4.26
C ALA A 35 -19.62 0.55 3.23
N PRO A 36 -20.34 1.61 3.65
CA PRO A 36 -21.11 2.45 2.73
C PRO A 36 -20.23 3.23 1.74
N ASP A 37 -19.02 3.62 2.15
CA ASP A 37 -18.08 4.42 1.37
C ASP A 37 -16.62 4.08 1.71
N MET A 38 -15.69 4.53 0.86
CA MET A 38 -14.25 4.29 1.02
C MET A 38 -13.68 4.87 2.30
N GLU A 39 -14.12 6.05 2.72
CA GLU A 39 -13.63 6.70 3.93
C GLU A 39 -13.97 5.86 5.17
N THR A 40 -15.20 5.36 5.25
CA THR A 40 -15.65 4.45 6.31
C THR A 40 -14.88 3.13 6.26
N ALA A 41 -14.67 2.55 5.07
CA ALA A 41 -13.92 1.30 4.94
C ALA A 41 -12.47 1.42 5.44
N LEU A 42 -11.80 2.54 5.13
CA LEU A 42 -10.45 2.84 5.62
C LEU A 42 -10.44 3.06 7.13
N GLY A 43 -11.44 3.78 7.67
CA GLY A 43 -11.61 3.98 9.11
C GLY A 43 -11.73 2.65 9.86
N LEU A 44 -12.58 1.73 9.37
CA LEU A 44 -12.73 0.39 9.96
C LEU A 44 -11.41 -0.40 9.93
N ARG A 45 -10.64 -0.30 8.84
CA ARG A 45 -9.33 -0.96 8.74
C ARG A 45 -8.31 -0.37 9.72
N VAL A 46 -8.33 0.94 9.97
CA VAL A 46 -7.51 1.57 11.02
C VAL A 46 -7.87 1.04 12.39
N GLU A 47 -9.16 0.99 12.71
CA GLU A 47 -9.63 0.51 14.00
C GLU A 47 -9.23 -0.95 14.20
N ASP A 48 -9.43 -1.81 13.20
CA ASP A 48 -9.01 -3.22 13.24
C ASP A 48 -7.48 -3.34 13.49
N TYR A 49 -6.67 -2.62 12.71
CA TYR A 49 -5.21 -2.65 12.86
C TYR A 49 -4.76 -2.12 14.23
N ALA A 50 -5.35 -1.02 14.69
CA ALA A 50 -5.09 -0.42 15.99
C ALA A 50 -5.46 -1.34 17.15
N LEU A 51 -6.58 -2.05 17.04
CA LEU A 51 -7.07 -2.97 18.06
C LEU A 51 -6.19 -4.23 18.17
N HIS A 52 -5.72 -4.74 17.02
CA HIS A 52 -5.15 -6.08 16.93
C HIS A 52 -3.63 -6.13 16.78
N VAL A 53 -2.96 -5.06 16.34
CA VAL A 53 -1.53 -5.12 15.97
C VAL A 53 -0.62 -4.29 16.88
N ILE A 54 -1.02 -3.08 17.26
CA ILE A 54 -0.12 -2.15 18.00
C ILE A 54 -0.79 -1.68 19.30
N GLU A 55 -0.26 -2.11 20.45
CA GLU A 55 -0.85 -1.81 21.77
C GLU A 55 -1.06 -0.29 22.04
N PRO A 56 -0.12 0.63 21.69
CA PRO A 56 -0.36 2.08 21.75
C PRO A 56 -1.42 2.62 20.78
N ALA A 57 -1.73 1.92 19.69
CA ALA A 57 -2.68 2.38 18.69
C ALA A 57 -4.13 2.19 19.15
N ARG A 58 -4.38 1.34 20.14
CA ARG A 58 -5.71 1.10 20.74
C ARG A 58 -6.36 2.37 21.28
N ASP A 59 -5.57 3.34 21.72
CA ASP A 59 -6.04 4.63 22.22
C ASP A 59 -6.21 5.69 21.11
N LEU A 60 -5.95 5.34 19.85
CA LEU A 60 -6.00 6.22 18.68
C LEU A 60 -7.07 5.78 17.67
N PRO A 61 -8.36 5.96 17.97
CA PRO A 61 -9.44 5.55 17.07
C PRO A 61 -9.40 6.34 15.75
N ALA A 62 -9.98 5.77 14.69
CA ALA A 62 -9.95 6.33 13.33
C ALA A 62 -10.34 7.82 13.22
N PRO A 63 -11.30 8.39 13.99
CA PRO A 63 -11.59 9.82 13.95
C PRO A 63 -10.42 10.74 14.34
N LEU A 64 -9.41 10.21 15.04
CA LEU A 64 -8.19 10.93 15.35
C LEU A 64 -7.15 10.87 14.23
N TRP A 65 -7.33 9.95 13.29
CA TRP A 65 -6.53 9.85 12.09
C TRP A 65 -7.12 10.78 11.03
N GLN A 66 -6.27 11.63 10.48
CA GLN A 66 -6.66 12.50 9.37
C GLN A 66 -6.57 11.69 8.08
N ILE A 67 -7.63 10.94 7.76
CA ILE A 67 -7.73 10.19 6.51
C ILE A 67 -8.13 11.15 5.39
N LYS A 68 -7.34 11.20 4.32
CA LYS A 68 -7.61 12.01 3.14
C LYS A 68 -7.47 11.16 1.89
N LEU A 69 -8.43 11.30 0.99
CA LEU A 69 -8.46 10.66 -0.32
C LEU A 69 -8.22 11.72 -1.39
N ALA A 70 -7.34 11.42 -2.34
CA ALA A 70 -7.16 12.22 -3.55
C ALA A 70 -7.19 11.30 -4.77
N PRO A 71 -7.85 11.67 -5.88
CA PRO A 71 -7.80 10.88 -7.10
C PRO A 71 -6.35 10.59 -7.52
N CYS A 72 -6.04 9.32 -7.81
CA CYS A 72 -4.70 8.89 -8.18
C CYS A 72 -4.63 8.59 -9.67
N GLY A 73 -3.76 9.29 -10.40
CA GLY A 73 -3.51 8.99 -11.81
C GLY A 73 -2.57 7.79 -11.98
N ARG A 74 -2.60 7.16 -13.16
CA ARG A 74 -1.67 6.07 -13.51
C ARG A 74 -0.21 6.43 -13.27
N ALA A 75 0.22 7.62 -13.66
CA ALA A 75 1.59 8.07 -13.47
C ALA A 75 2.00 8.16 -12.00
N GLN A 76 1.07 8.55 -11.11
CA GLN A 76 1.32 8.59 -9.68
C GLN A 76 1.45 7.18 -9.10
N LEU A 77 0.54 6.26 -9.46
CA LEU A 77 0.62 4.86 -9.06
C LEU A 77 1.94 4.21 -9.52
N GLU A 78 2.37 4.48 -10.75
CA GLU A 78 3.65 4.00 -11.28
C GLU A 78 4.85 4.54 -10.48
N GLN A 79 4.83 5.83 -10.14
CA GLN A 79 5.87 6.44 -9.30
C GLN A 79 5.94 5.82 -7.91
N VAL A 80 4.78 5.56 -7.29
CA VAL A 80 4.71 4.87 -5.98
C VAL A 80 5.32 3.48 -6.09
N CYS A 81 4.90 2.67 -7.08
CA CYS A 81 5.46 1.33 -7.28
C CYS A 81 6.97 1.37 -7.53
N GLN A 82 7.44 2.30 -8.38
CA GLN A 82 8.87 2.44 -8.66
C GLN A 82 9.68 2.80 -7.42
N ARG A 83 9.17 3.69 -6.56
CA ARG A 83 9.84 4.03 -5.30
C ARG A 83 9.94 2.82 -4.39
N TRP A 84 8.85 2.09 -4.21
CA TRP A 84 8.77 0.97 -3.26
C TRP A 84 9.50 -0.28 -3.75
N PHE A 85 9.39 -0.65 -5.02
CA PHE A 85 10.02 -1.85 -5.56
C PHE A 85 11.55 -1.80 -5.50
N PHE A 86 12.11 -0.59 -5.48
CA PHE A 86 13.54 -0.32 -5.43
C PHE A 86 13.94 0.51 -4.22
N SER A 87 13.25 0.35 -3.09
CA SER A 87 13.55 1.10 -1.85
C SER A 87 14.82 0.60 -1.17
N SER A 88 15.12 -0.71 -1.23
CA SER A 88 16.32 -1.27 -0.62
C SER A 88 17.58 -1.05 -1.46
N ARG A 89 18.75 -1.02 -0.80
CA ARG A 89 20.05 -0.96 -1.49
C ARG A 89 20.26 -2.15 -2.42
N HIS A 90 19.75 -3.32 -2.04
CA HIS A 90 19.84 -4.53 -2.84
C HIS A 90 19.06 -4.38 -4.16
N MET A 91 17.80 -3.96 -4.09
CA MET A 91 16.99 -3.74 -5.28
C MET A 91 17.48 -2.55 -6.11
N GLN A 92 18.14 -1.57 -5.49
CA GLN A 92 18.85 -0.50 -6.21
C GLN A 92 20.09 -0.96 -6.97
N ALA A 93 20.60 -2.18 -6.75
CA ALA A 93 21.66 -2.75 -7.58
C ALA A 93 21.12 -3.41 -8.87
N ALA A 94 19.81 -3.65 -8.96
CA ALA A 94 19.19 -4.21 -10.17
C ALA A 94 19.44 -3.31 -11.40
N PRO A 95 19.67 -3.87 -12.60
CA PRO A 95 20.01 -3.10 -13.79
C PRO A 95 19.07 -1.92 -14.01
N PRO A 96 19.57 -0.67 -14.08
CA PRO A 96 18.72 0.49 -14.24
C PRO A 96 18.05 0.52 -15.63
N ALA A 97 17.08 1.43 -15.80
CA ALA A 97 16.28 1.60 -17.01
C ALA A 97 15.36 0.41 -17.34
N ARG A 98 15.72 -0.46 -18.28
CA ARG A 98 14.76 -1.38 -18.91
C ARG A 98 14.21 -2.44 -17.94
N PHE A 99 15.08 -3.04 -17.13
CA PHE A 99 14.65 -4.07 -16.18
C PHE A 99 13.66 -3.51 -15.16
N ARG A 100 14.01 -2.37 -14.53
CA ARG A 100 13.14 -1.73 -13.53
C ARG A 100 11.80 -1.29 -14.11
N ALA A 101 11.83 -0.68 -15.29
CA ALA A 101 10.61 -0.27 -15.98
C ALA A 101 9.72 -1.47 -16.32
N GLN A 102 10.30 -2.58 -16.78
CA GLN A 102 9.54 -3.79 -17.08
C GLN A 102 8.95 -4.46 -15.84
N LEU A 103 9.67 -4.46 -14.71
CA LEU A 103 9.16 -5.01 -13.46
C LEU A 103 7.93 -4.26 -12.96
N VAL A 104 8.00 -2.92 -12.96
CA VAL A 104 6.86 -2.05 -12.59
C VAL A 104 5.72 -2.24 -13.60
N ALA A 105 6.01 -2.21 -14.90
CA ALA A 105 4.99 -2.38 -15.94
C ALA A 105 4.28 -3.75 -15.85
N ALA A 106 5.02 -4.82 -15.52
CA ALA A 106 4.45 -6.15 -15.35
C ALA A 106 3.48 -6.20 -14.15
N PHE A 107 3.87 -5.65 -13.01
CA PHE A 107 2.97 -5.57 -11.86
C PHE A 107 1.72 -4.73 -12.18
N LEU A 108 1.90 -3.56 -12.79
CA LEU A 108 0.80 -2.68 -13.12
C LEU A 108 -0.16 -3.30 -14.15
N ALA A 109 0.34 -4.10 -15.10
CA ALA A 109 -0.50 -4.87 -16.01
C ALA A 109 -1.32 -5.94 -15.26
N SER A 110 -0.71 -6.66 -14.33
CA SER A 110 -1.42 -7.62 -13.46
C SER A 110 -2.51 -6.93 -12.63
N LEU A 111 -2.21 -5.73 -12.13
CA LEU A 111 -3.13 -4.92 -11.36
C LEU A 111 -4.30 -4.41 -12.22
N ASP A 112 -4.03 -3.98 -13.46
CA ASP A 112 -5.07 -3.57 -14.42
C ASP A 112 -5.98 -4.74 -14.79
N GLU A 113 -5.44 -5.96 -14.93
CA GLU A 113 -6.26 -7.15 -15.16
C GLU A 113 -7.15 -7.51 -13.96
N ALA A 114 -6.69 -7.23 -12.74
CA ALA A 114 -7.43 -7.54 -11.51
C ALA A 114 -8.44 -6.43 -11.14
N LEU A 115 -8.07 -5.16 -11.32
CA LEU A 115 -8.76 -3.98 -10.79
C LEU A 115 -8.94 -2.86 -11.83
N GLY A 116 -8.80 -3.12 -13.14
CA GLY A 116 -8.82 -2.07 -14.17
C GLY A 116 -10.14 -1.28 -14.31
N GLY A 117 -11.23 -1.75 -13.71
CA GLY A 117 -12.50 -1.01 -13.61
C GLY A 117 -12.63 -0.14 -12.36
N PHE A 118 -11.72 -0.25 -11.41
CA PHE A 118 -11.78 0.45 -10.13
C PHE A 118 -11.23 1.87 -10.27
N SER A 119 -11.79 2.80 -9.49
CA SER A 119 -11.27 4.15 -9.34
C SER A 119 -10.16 4.17 -8.27
N PRO A 120 -8.92 4.54 -8.62
CA PRO A 120 -7.82 4.62 -7.67
C PRO A 120 -7.77 5.96 -6.93
N TYR A 121 -7.45 5.90 -5.64
CA TYR A 121 -7.29 7.05 -4.74
C TYR A 121 -5.99 6.92 -3.96
N ALA A 122 -5.19 7.98 -3.96
CA ALA A 122 -4.07 8.10 -3.05
C ALA A 122 -4.61 8.38 -1.65
N VAL A 123 -4.19 7.56 -0.69
CA VAL A 123 -4.63 7.65 0.70
C VAL A 123 -3.51 8.32 1.49
N THR A 124 -3.84 9.42 2.15
CA THR A 124 -2.96 10.02 3.17
C THR A 124 -3.62 9.78 4.52
N MET A 125 -2.88 9.14 5.41
CA MET A 125 -3.31 8.90 6.79
C MET A 125 -2.26 9.51 7.70
N THR A 126 -2.68 10.49 8.50
CA THR A 126 -1.79 11.13 9.47
C THR A 126 -2.29 10.84 10.87
N PRO A 127 -1.47 10.25 11.75
CA PRO A 127 -1.86 10.06 13.14
C PRO A 127 -1.99 11.42 13.86
N PRO A 128 -2.66 11.46 15.02
CA PRO A 128 -2.80 12.69 15.78
C PRO A 128 -1.46 13.27 16.23
N SER A 129 -1.45 14.59 16.44
CA SER A 129 -0.25 15.32 16.85
C SER A 129 0.32 14.77 18.16
N GLY A 130 1.63 14.52 18.18
CA GLY A 130 2.34 13.98 19.35
C GLY A 130 2.57 12.47 19.31
N PHE A 131 2.06 11.76 18.29
CA PHE A 131 2.38 10.36 18.07
C PHE A 131 3.56 10.22 17.09
N TRP A 132 4.59 9.49 17.49
CA TRP A 132 5.76 9.21 16.66
C TRP A 132 5.75 7.76 16.20
N TYR A 133 6.09 7.53 14.94
CA TYR A 133 6.16 6.21 14.33
C TYR A 133 7.43 6.12 13.46
N ALA A 134 8.15 5.01 13.57
CA ALA A 134 9.36 4.71 12.80
C ALA A 134 9.03 3.89 11.54
N ILE A 135 7.91 4.20 10.89
CA ILE A 135 7.41 3.42 9.75
C ILE A 135 7.14 4.39 8.61
N HIS A 136 7.68 4.07 7.45
CA HIS A 136 7.29 4.74 6.21
C HIS A 136 6.21 3.91 5.53
N TRP A 137 5.21 4.56 4.94
CA TRP A 137 4.20 3.87 4.13
C TRP A 137 3.64 4.74 3.02
N ASP A 138 3.08 4.09 2.00
CA ASP A 138 2.16 4.69 1.05
C ASP A 138 1.00 3.75 0.77
N GLU A 139 -0.15 4.33 0.47
CA GLU A 139 -1.38 3.59 0.27
C GLU A 139 -2.16 4.11 -0.93
N ILE A 140 -2.65 3.17 -1.73
CA ILE A 140 -3.55 3.42 -2.85
C ILE A 140 -4.81 2.57 -2.65
N ALA A 141 -5.95 3.22 -2.49
CA ALA A 141 -7.24 2.56 -2.41
C ALA A 141 -7.89 2.46 -3.79
N PHE A 142 -8.68 1.41 -4.02
CA PHE A 142 -9.40 1.15 -5.27
C PHE A 142 -10.88 0.93 -4.94
N GLU A 143 -11.79 1.63 -5.62
CA GLU A 143 -13.25 1.49 -5.42
C GLU A 143 -14.00 1.16 -6.72
N LEU A 144 -14.90 0.18 -6.66
CA LEU A 144 -15.88 -0.10 -7.70
C LEU A 144 -17.20 -0.55 -7.07
N GLY A 145 -18.17 0.37 -7.00
CA GLY A 145 -19.44 0.11 -6.31
C GLY A 145 -19.18 -0.17 -4.83
N ASP A 146 -19.61 -1.34 -4.34
CA ASP A 146 -19.43 -1.76 -2.94
C ASP A 146 -18.11 -2.52 -2.71
N GLU A 147 -17.34 -2.80 -3.76
CA GLU A 147 -16.05 -3.49 -3.64
C GLU A 147 -14.90 -2.50 -3.50
N ARG A 148 -14.03 -2.77 -2.53
CA ARG A 148 -12.90 -1.90 -2.16
C ARG A 148 -11.65 -2.70 -1.86
N TYR A 149 -10.52 -2.22 -2.36
CA TYR A 149 -9.21 -2.80 -2.13
C TYR A 149 -8.21 -1.74 -1.70
N LEU A 150 -7.19 -2.16 -0.98
CA LEU A 150 -6.08 -1.31 -0.56
C LEU A 150 -4.76 -1.95 -0.98
N LEU A 151 -3.97 -1.20 -1.73
CA LEU A 151 -2.56 -1.48 -1.95
C LEU A 151 -1.76 -0.70 -0.91
N HIS A 152 -1.12 -1.42 0.00
CA HIS A 152 -0.30 -0.89 1.07
C HIS A 152 1.15 -1.25 0.84
N PHE A 153 2.03 -0.25 0.96
CA PHE A 153 3.46 -0.44 1.04
C PHE A 153 3.96 0.13 2.35
N SER A 154 4.76 -0.61 3.10
CA SER A 154 5.47 -0.08 4.25
C SER A 154 6.87 -0.66 4.41
N HIS A 155 7.70 0.08 5.14
CA HIS A 155 8.90 -0.47 5.77
C HIS A 155 9.13 0.20 7.12
N SER A 156 9.63 -0.56 8.09
CA SER A 156 10.20 0.00 9.31
C SER A 156 11.73 0.02 9.22
N ASP A 157 12.33 1.01 9.88
CA ASP A 157 13.78 1.05 10.15
C ASP A 157 14.19 0.06 11.24
#